data_AF-A0A3S4RMA2-F1
#
_entry.id   AF-A0A3S4RMA2-F1
#
_cell.length_a   1.000
_cell.length_b   1.000
_cell.length_c   1.000
_cell.angle_alpha   90.00
_cell.angle_beta   90.00
_cell.angle_gamma   90.00
#
_symmetry.space_group_name_H-M   'P 1'
#
loop_
_entity.id
_entity.type
_entity.pdbx_description
1 polymer ?
#
loop_
_entity_poly.entity_id
_entity_poly.type
_entity_poly.pdbx_seq_one_letter_code
_entity_poly.pdbx_strand_id
1 'polypeptide(L)'
;MTDSAIASCAFVLFASCLAVTGCSSQPSGGDAESGAGDASPTASVASSAVIDACALLSAQDVAALLGVPIEGRSTSTDPTMPGCLWENPDNYESISIEIGNPGSAANNTLPPPEPGFPDVGTPGPDGMRFLVPGQVEFPAGGRNNMVQVAVLTMSGDEANAAAVDLARKIGPQIPR
;
A
#
# COMPACT_ATOMS: atom_id res chain seq x y z
N MET A 1 32.29 35.66 -17.93
CA MET A 1 31.68 36.43 -19.03
C MET A 1 30.81 35.44 -19.77
N THR A 2 29.49 35.36 -19.64
CA THR A 2 28.37 36.31 -19.40
C THR A 2 27.38 35.64 -18.43
N ASP A 3 27.00 36.20 -17.28
CA ASP A 3 26.08 37.32 -16.98
C ASP A 3 24.57 37.02 -17.10
N SER A 4 23.86 37.32 -15.99
CA SER A 4 22.41 37.58 -15.82
C SER A 4 21.44 36.38 -15.85
N ALA A 5 20.41 36.26 -14.99
CA ALA A 5 19.78 37.19 -14.06
C ALA A 5 19.11 36.48 -12.87
N ILE A 6 19.15 37.13 -11.72
CA ILE A 6 18.38 36.84 -10.50
C ILE A 6 16.96 37.36 -10.72
N ALA A 7 15.95 36.51 -10.53
CA ALA A 7 14.56 36.95 -10.41
C ALA A 7 14.01 36.49 -9.05
N SER A 8 14.13 37.40 -8.07
CA SER A 8 13.36 37.36 -6.82
C SER A 8 11.91 37.72 -7.13
N CYS A 9 10.96 36.91 -6.68
CA CYS A 9 9.60 37.37 -6.41
C CYS A 9 9.12 36.77 -5.09
N ALA A 10 8.76 37.68 -4.19
CA ALA A 10 8.45 37.47 -2.80
C ALA A 10 6.99 37.03 -2.59
N PHE A 11 6.81 36.24 -1.52
CA PHE A 11 5.69 36.18 -0.58
C PHE A 11 4.27 36.49 -1.04
N VAL A 12 3.39 35.49 -0.92
CA VAL A 12 2.04 35.70 -0.37
C VAL A 12 1.71 34.57 0.62
N LEU A 13 1.79 34.87 1.91
CA LEU A 13 1.21 34.08 3.00
C LEU A 13 -0.28 34.41 3.09
N PHE A 14 -1.16 33.45 2.82
CA PHE A 14 -2.58 33.53 3.16
C PHE A 14 -2.84 32.67 4.40
N ALA A 15 -2.86 33.33 5.57
CA ALA A 15 -3.37 32.76 6.82
C ALA A 15 -4.85 33.15 6.94
N SER A 16 -5.74 32.19 6.70
CA SER A 16 -7.18 32.36 6.89
C SER A 16 -7.62 31.55 8.11
N CYS A 17 -7.78 32.23 9.24
CA CYS A 17 -8.44 31.73 10.44
C CYS A 17 -9.95 31.76 10.24
N LEU A 18 -10.62 30.61 10.30
CA LEU A 18 -12.06 30.52 10.49
C LEU A 18 -12.31 29.63 11.71
N ALA A 19 -12.52 30.29 12.85
CA ALA A 19 -13.15 29.70 14.02
C ALA A 19 -14.65 29.60 13.73
N VAL A 20 -15.21 28.39 13.80
CA VAL A 20 -16.66 28.20 13.87
C VAL A 20 -17.02 27.67 15.25
N THR A 21 -17.94 28.41 15.84
CA THR A 21 -18.58 28.34 17.13
C THR A 21 -19.35 27.05 17.38
N GLY A 22 -19.48 26.72 18.66
CA GLY A 22 -20.15 25.53 19.16
C GLY A 22 -21.66 25.48 18.91
N CYS A 23 -22.20 24.27 18.99
CA CYS A 23 -23.60 24.04 19.26
C CYS A 23 -23.69 22.98 20.38
N SER A 24 -23.82 23.47 21.61
CA SER A 24 -24.19 22.67 22.77
C SER A 24 -25.71 22.59 22.83
N SER A 25 -26.27 21.40 22.60
CA SER A 25 -27.69 21.13 22.80
C SER A 25 -27.83 19.99 23.82
N GLN A 26 -28.08 20.40 25.06
CA GLN A 26 -28.46 19.53 26.17
C GLN A 26 -29.98 19.60 26.32
N PRO A 27 -30.72 18.50 26.14
CA PRO A 27 -32.08 18.40 26.65
C PRO A 27 -32.06 17.80 28.07
N SER A 28 -32.66 18.55 28.98
CA SER A 28 -32.93 18.16 30.35
C SER A 28 -34.03 17.09 30.44
N GLY A 29 -33.81 16.09 31.31
CA GLY A 29 -34.84 15.54 32.19
C GLY A 29 -35.74 14.44 31.64
N GLY A 30 -35.53 13.22 32.14
CA GLY A 30 -36.47 12.10 32.03
C GLY A 30 -35.93 10.84 32.70
N ASP A 31 -36.15 10.70 34.01
CA ASP A 31 -35.91 9.47 34.75
C ASP A 31 -36.89 8.36 34.30
N ALA A 32 -36.36 7.24 33.80
CA ALA A 32 -36.97 5.91 33.93
C ALA A 32 -35.98 4.80 33.52
N GLU A 33 -35.54 4.05 34.54
CA GLU A 33 -35.48 2.58 34.60
C GLU A 33 -34.73 1.77 33.51
N SER A 34 -33.60 1.21 33.95
CA SER A 34 -32.99 -0.09 33.63
C SER A 34 -33.45 -0.83 32.36
N GLY A 35 -32.60 -0.79 31.34
CA GLY A 35 -32.55 -1.77 30.27
C GLY A 35 -31.11 -2.02 29.85
N ALA A 36 -30.55 -3.18 30.21
CA ALA A 36 -29.29 -3.66 29.67
C ALA A 36 -29.48 -3.90 28.16
N GLY A 37 -29.00 -2.97 27.35
CA GLY A 37 -29.05 -3.02 25.90
C GLY A 37 -27.64 -3.02 25.34
N ASP A 38 -27.24 -4.18 24.84
CA ASP A 38 -26.13 -4.48 23.93
C ASP A 38 -25.42 -3.23 23.36
N ALA A 39 -24.24 -2.93 23.91
CA ALA A 39 -23.31 -1.99 23.31
C ALA A 39 -22.71 -2.66 22.06
N SER A 40 -23.47 -2.64 20.98
CA SER A 40 -22.97 -2.94 19.65
C SER A 40 -21.77 -2.01 19.41
N PRO A 41 -20.55 -2.51 19.16
CA PRO A 41 -19.43 -1.63 18.90
C PRO A 41 -19.76 -0.89 17.61
N THR A 42 -20.00 0.42 17.72
CA THR A 42 -19.94 1.33 16.59
C THR A 42 -18.60 1.04 15.92
N ALA A 43 -18.66 0.35 14.78
CA ALA A 43 -17.51 0.18 13.91
C ALA A 43 -17.01 1.60 13.67
N SER A 44 -15.90 1.93 14.33
CA SER A 44 -15.14 3.11 14.00
C SER A 44 -14.84 2.92 12.53
N VAL A 45 -15.45 3.76 11.69
CA VAL A 45 -15.06 3.87 10.28
C VAL A 45 -13.57 4.12 10.35
N ALA A 46 -12.79 3.07 10.09
CA ALA A 46 -11.35 3.17 10.09
C ALA A 46 -11.05 4.27 9.09
N SER A 47 -10.59 5.42 9.57
CA SER A 47 -9.98 6.41 8.68
C SER A 47 -8.96 5.62 7.90
N SER A 48 -9.14 5.55 6.58
CA SER A 48 -8.29 4.79 5.67
C SER A 48 -6.85 5.17 5.97
N ALA A 49 -6.14 4.32 6.71
CA ALA A 49 -4.77 4.60 7.06
C ALA A 49 -4.02 4.74 5.73
N VAL A 50 -3.37 5.88 5.52
CA VAL A 50 -2.57 6.10 4.33
C VAL A 50 -1.47 5.06 4.34
N ILE A 51 -1.42 4.23 3.29
CA ILE A 51 -0.43 3.15 3.18
C ILE A 51 0.86 3.78 2.66
N ASP A 52 1.92 3.74 3.48
CA ASP A 52 3.27 4.04 3.01
C ASP A 52 3.89 2.75 2.44
N ALA A 53 3.86 2.61 1.11
CA ALA A 53 4.36 1.41 0.45
C ALA A 53 5.87 1.17 0.70
N CYS A 54 6.65 2.23 0.91
CA CYS A 54 8.08 2.11 1.17
C CYS A 54 8.41 1.71 2.62
N ALA A 55 7.42 1.75 3.51
CA ALA A 55 7.55 1.25 4.88
C ALA A 55 7.07 -0.20 5.04
N LEU A 56 6.46 -0.81 4.01
CA LEU A 56 5.92 -2.16 4.10
C LEU A 56 7.00 -3.26 4.18
N LEU A 57 8.22 -2.95 3.74
CA LEU A 57 9.39 -3.82 3.88
C LEU A 57 10.41 -3.18 4.81
N SER A 58 11.03 -4.02 5.63
CA SER A 58 12.17 -3.58 6.43
C SER A 58 13.40 -3.38 5.54
N ALA A 59 14.29 -2.47 5.94
CA ALA A 59 15.58 -2.31 5.28
C ALA A 59 16.41 -3.62 5.29
N GLN A 60 16.20 -4.49 6.29
CA GLN A 60 16.86 -5.79 6.37
C GLN A 60 16.36 -6.76 5.30
N ASP A 61 15.04 -6.83 5.07
CA ASP A 61 14.46 -7.68 4.02
C ASP A 61 14.93 -7.25 2.63
N VAL A 62 15.00 -5.93 2.39
CA VAL A 62 15.52 -5.36 1.14
C VAL A 62 17.00 -5.70 0.97
N ALA A 63 17.82 -5.45 1.99
CA ALA A 63 19.26 -5.72 1.93
C ALA A 63 19.58 -7.22 1.79
N ALA A 64 18.75 -8.10 2.35
CA ALA A 64 18.93 -9.54 2.21
C ALA A 64 18.76 -10.03 0.77
N LEU A 65 17.92 -9.37 -0.03
CA LEU A 65 17.67 -9.72 -1.43
C LEU A 65 18.58 -8.97 -2.40
N LEU A 66 18.84 -7.68 -2.16
CA LEU A 66 19.61 -6.82 -3.07
C LEU A 66 21.10 -6.72 -2.72
N GLY A 67 21.53 -7.36 -1.62
CA GLY A 67 22.92 -7.40 -1.15
C GLY A 67 23.41 -6.13 -0.47
N VAL A 68 22.68 -5.02 -0.58
CA VAL A 68 23.00 -3.72 0.02
C VAL A 68 21.73 -3.03 0.53
N PRO A 69 21.82 -2.22 1.60
CA PRO A 69 20.67 -1.43 2.06
C PRO A 69 20.35 -0.34 1.04
N ILE A 70 19.13 -0.33 0.52
CA ILE A 70 18.64 0.64 -0.45
C ILE A 70 17.41 1.32 0.16
N GLU A 71 17.33 2.64 0.00
CA GLU A 71 16.12 3.38 0.34
C GLU A 71 15.09 3.23 -0.78
N GLY A 72 13.84 2.97 -0.39
CA GLY A 72 12.74 2.84 -1.34
C GLY A 72 12.32 4.20 -1.87
N ARG A 73 11.99 4.26 -3.17
CA ARG A 73 11.37 5.44 -3.77
C ARG A 73 9.91 5.16 -4.11
N SER A 74 9.04 6.13 -3.85
CA SER A 74 7.65 6.00 -4.26
C SER A 74 7.54 5.99 -5.78
N THR A 75 6.70 5.10 -6.31
CA THR A 75 6.43 4.98 -7.75
C THR A 75 5.07 5.54 -8.16
N SER A 76 4.28 6.03 -7.19
CA SER A 76 2.93 6.53 -7.41
C SER A 76 2.73 7.88 -6.72
N THR A 77 1.94 8.75 -7.34
CA THR A 77 1.44 9.98 -6.72
C THR A 77 0.00 9.85 -6.24
N ASP A 78 -0.65 8.72 -6.55
CA ASP A 78 -2.00 8.42 -6.10
C ASP A 78 -1.95 7.77 -4.70
N PRO A 79 -2.47 8.44 -3.66
CA PRO A 79 -2.44 7.92 -2.29
C PRO A 79 -3.33 6.68 -2.11
N THR A 80 -4.22 6.38 -3.07
CA THR A 80 -5.09 5.19 -3.02
C THR A 80 -4.44 3.96 -3.64
N MET A 81 -3.42 4.15 -4.47
CA MET A 81 -2.60 3.12 -5.10
C MET A 81 -1.11 3.42 -4.91
N PRO A 82 -0.61 3.41 -3.65
CA PRO A 82 0.80 3.67 -3.41
C PRO A 82 1.64 2.52 -3.94
N GLY A 83 2.87 2.84 -4.33
CA GLY A 83 3.87 1.86 -4.74
C GLY A 83 5.25 2.29 -4.31
N CYS A 84 6.17 1.33 -4.26
CA CYS A 84 7.56 1.57 -3.91
C CYS A 84 8.50 0.72 -4.76
N LEU A 85 9.70 1.24 -5.01
CA LEU A 85 10.77 0.56 -5.72
C LEU A 85 12.09 0.72 -4.96
N TRP A 86 12.72 -0.42 -4.69
CA TRP A 86 14.11 -0.51 -4.26
C TRP A 86 14.91 -1.08 -5.41
N GLU A 87 15.92 -0.36 -5.87
CA GLU A 87 16.73 -0.76 -7.02
C GLU A 87 18.20 -0.50 -6.71
N ASN A 88 19.02 -1.52 -6.91
CA ASN A 88 20.45 -1.40 -6.76
C ASN A 88 21.02 -0.72 -8.02
N PRO A 89 21.62 0.48 -7.91
CA PRO A 89 22.08 1.22 -9.08
C PRO A 89 23.28 0.57 -9.77
N ASP A 90 23.98 -0.36 -9.12
CA ASP A 90 25.18 -1.00 -9.65
C ASP A 90 24.84 -2.16 -10.60
N ASN A 91 23.72 -2.85 -10.38
CA ASN A 91 23.35 -4.05 -11.13
C ASN A 91 21.88 -4.08 -11.61
N TYR A 92 21.08 -3.06 -11.27
CA TYR A 92 19.66 -2.92 -11.60
C TYR A 92 18.75 -4.02 -11.04
N GLU A 93 19.24 -4.80 -10.07
CA GLU A 93 18.39 -5.72 -9.33
C GLU A 93 17.42 -4.94 -8.45
N SER A 94 16.18 -5.41 -8.38
CA SER A 94 15.12 -4.62 -7.75
C SER A 94 14.05 -5.45 -7.04
N ILE A 95 13.38 -4.75 -6.12
CA ILE A 95 12.11 -5.16 -5.52
C ILE A 95 11.11 -4.04 -5.80
N SER A 96 9.93 -4.37 -6.31
CA SER A 96 8.83 -3.41 -6.45
C SER A 96 7.58 -3.91 -5.72
N ILE A 97 6.80 -2.96 -5.20
CA ILE A 97 5.48 -3.20 -4.60
C ILE A 97 4.50 -2.25 -5.25
N GLU A 98 3.32 -2.78 -5.59
CA GLU A 98 2.16 -2.02 -6.02
C GLU A 98 0.96 -2.39 -5.16
N ILE A 99 0.34 -1.39 -4.54
CA ILE A 99 -0.88 -1.57 -3.75
C ILE A 99 -2.07 -1.24 -4.65
N GLY A 100 -2.92 -2.22 -4.91
CA GLY A 100 -4.05 -2.04 -5.81
C GLY A 100 -5.18 -1.20 -5.19
N ASN A 101 -6.13 -0.83 -6.04
CA ASN A 101 -7.31 -0.07 -5.64
C ASN A 101 -8.09 -0.74 -4.51
N PRO A 102 -8.67 0.01 -3.57
CA PRO A 102 -9.62 -0.55 -2.60
C PRO A 102 -10.75 -1.31 -3.32
N GLY A 103 -11.08 -2.51 -2.85
CA GLY A 103 -12.15 -3.33 -3.42
C GLY A 103 -11.77 -4.12 -4.68
N SER A 104 -10.55 -3.96 -5.21
CA SER A 104 -10.08 -4.72 -6.39
C SER A 104 -9.91 -6.23 -6.14
N ALA A 105 -9.88 -6.66 -4.87
CA ALA A 105 -9.92 -8.07 -4.49
C ALA A 105 -11.02 -8.30 -3.44
N ALA A 106 -12.27 -8.38 -3.89
CA ALA A 106 -13.43 -8.58 -3.03
C ALA A 106 -13.24 -9.84 -2.15
N ASN A 107 -13.59 -9.73 -0.86
CA ASN A 107 -13.41 -10.80 0.14
C ASN A 107 -11.96 -11.33 0.23
N ASN A 108 -10.95 -10.49 -0.03
CA ASN A 108 -9.54 -10.89 -0.13
C ASN A 108 -9.34 -12.06 -1.11
N THR A 109 -10.02 -12.01 -2.26
CA THR A 109 -9.86 -12.99 -3.33
C THR A 109 -9.49 -12.25 -4.60
N LEU A 110 -8.43 -12.70 -5.29
CA LEU A 110 -8.04 -12.12 -6.58
C LEU A 110 -9.18 -12.27 -7.59
N PRO A 111 -9.42 -11.25 -8.44
CA PRO A 111 -10.42 -11.36 -9.48
C PRO A 111 -10.04 -12.49 -10.46
N PRO A 112 -11.04 -13.23 -10.97
CA PRO A 112 -10.80 -14.19 -12.04
C PRO A 112 -10.30 -13.44 -13.29
N PRO A 113 -9.63 -14.14 -14.22
CA PRO A 113 -9.34 -13.59 -15.54
C PRO A 113 -10.62 -13.07 -16.21
N GLU A 114 -10.48 -12.03 -17.03
CA GLU A 114 -11.62 -11.51 -17.79
C GLU A 114 -12.19 -12.59 -18.73
N PRO A 115 -13.53 -12.76 -18.80
CA PRO A 115 -14.13 -13.75 -19.67
C PRO A 115 -13.69 -13.57 -21.13
N GLY A 116 -13.18 -14.64 -21.73
CA GLY A 116 -12.69 -14.61 -23.12
C GLY A 116 -11.20 -14.30 -23.27
N PHE A 117 -10.49 -14.03 -22.16
CA PHE A 117 -9.03 -13.91 -22.13
C PHE A 117 -8.40 -15.19 -21.55
N PRO A 118 -7.14 -15.50 -21.92
CA PRO A 118 -6.41 -16.59 -21.28
C PRO A 118 -6.22 -16.31 -19.78
N ASP A 119 -5.91 -17.37 -19.02
CA ASP A 119 -5.57 -17.23 -17.61
C ASP A 119 -4.43 -16.23 -17.42
N VAL A 120 -4.61 -15.28 -16.52
CA VAL A 120 -3.66 -14.18 -16.27
C VAL A 120 -2.51 -14.60 -15.35
N GLY A 121 -2.03 -15.84 -15.43
CA GLY A 121 -0.91 -16.34 -14.63
C GLY A 121 -1.10 -17.76 -14.10
N THR A 122 -0.13 -18.23 -13.32
CA THR A 122 -0.14 -19.57 -12.70
C THR A 122 -0.60 -19.47 -11.23
N PRO A 123 -1.50 -20.35 -10.74
CA PRO A 123 -1.88 -20.37 -9.34
C PRO A 123 -0.68 -20.51 -8.40
N GLY A 124 -0.65 -19.69 -7.36
CA GLY A 124 0.31 -19.74 -6.26
C GLY A 124 -0.32 -20.16 -4.93
N PRO A 125 0.47 -20.20 -3.84
CA PRO A 125 -0.06 -20.47 -2.51
C PRO A 125 -0.97 -19.34 -2.02
N ASP A 126 -1.77 -19.59 -0.98
CA ASP A 126 -2.50 -18.55 -0.23
C ASP A 126 -3.44 -17.66 -1.08
N GLY A 127 -3.94 -18.18 -2.21
CA GLY A 127 -4.79 -17.42 -3.14
C GLY A 127 -4.03 -16.43 -4.02
N MET A 128 -2.70 -16.51 -4.05
CA MET A 128 -1.82 -15.74 -4.91
C MET A 128 -1.79 -16.28 -6.35
N ARG A 129 -1.24 -15.49 -7.26
CA ARG A 129 -1.02 -15.87 -8.66
C ARG A 129 0.33 -15.34 -9.15
N PHE A 130 1.13 -16.20 -9.74
CA PHE A 130 2.37 -15.82 -10.41
C PHE A 130 2.07 -15.30 -11.81
N LEU A 131 2.55 -14.09 -12.12
CA LEU A 131 2.40 -13.50 -13.46
C LEU A 131 3.57 -13.88 -14.36
N VAL A 132 4.77 -13.75 -13.82
CA VAL A 132 6.06 -14.15 -14.39
C VAL A 132 6.97 -14.60 -13.23
N PRO A 133 8.10 -15.27 -13.50
CA PRO A 133 9.05 -15.61 -12.43
C PRO A 133 9.44 -14.37 -11.61
N GLY A 134 9.31 -14.47 -10.29
CA GLY A 134 9.60 -13.38 -9.35
C GLY A 134 8.49 -12.36 -9.19
N GLN A 135 7.37 -12.45 -9.91
CA GLN A 135 6.24 -11.53 -9.78
C GLN A 135 4.99 -12.25 -9.33
N VAL A 136 4.42 -11.80 -8.21
CA VAL A 136 3.21 -12.39 -7.62
C VAL A 136 2.15 -11.32 -7.37
N GLU A 137 0.93 -11.62 -7.81
CA GLU A 137 -0.27 -10.94 -7.35
C GLU A 137 -0.79 -11.62 -6.08
N PHE A 138 -1.20 -10.84 -5.09
CA PHE A 138 -1.70 -11.34 -3.82
C PHE A 138 -2.86 -10.50 -3.27
N PRO A 139 -3.90 -11.14 -2.72
CA PRO A 139 -5.01 -10.42 -2.13
C PRO A 139 -4.70 -10.03 -0.68
N ALA A 140 -4.83 -8.75 -0.35
CA ALA A 140 -4.74 -8.27 1.04
C ALA A 140 -5.47 -6.94 1.19
N GLY A 141 -6.09 -6.71 2.35
CA GLY A 141 -6.85 -5.47 2.62
C GLY A 141 -7.97 -5.16 1.63
N GLY A 142 -8.57 -6.17 1.00
CA GLY A 142 -9.57 -6.02 -0.07
C GLY A 142 -8.99 -5.55 -1.41
N ARG A 143 -7.66 -5.61 -1.58
CA ARG A 143 -6.92 -5.11 -2.75
C ARG A 143 -6.19 -6.24 -3.47
N ASN A 144 -6.12 -6.15 -4.79
CA ASN A 144 -5.18 -6.92 -5.61
C ASN A 144 -3.83 -6.20 -5.58
N ASN A 145 -2.86 -6.74 -4.86
CA ASN A 145 -1.54 -6.14 -4.73
C ASN A 145 -0.53 -6.94 -5.53
N MET A 146 0.60 -6.32 -5.86
CA MET A 146 1.69 -6.98 -6.55
C MET A 146 3.00 -6.76 -5.81
N VAL A 147 3.84 -7.79 -5.80
CA VAL A 147 5.27 -7.66 -5.49
C VAL A 147 6.07 -8.33 -6.58
N GLN A 148 7.17 -7.69 -6.98
CA GLN A 148 8.13 -8.24 -7.92
C GLN A 148 9.53 -8.25 -7.30
N VAL A 149 10.22 -9.38 -7.44
CA VAL A 149 11.63 -9.57 -7.10
C VAL A 149 12.37 -9.87 -8.40
N ALA A 150 13.23 -8.95 -8.81
CA ALA A 150 14.04 -9.04 -10.01
C ALA A 150 15.53 -9.07 -9.63
N VAL A 151 16.00 -10.23 -9.18
CA VAL A 151 17.40 -10.47 -8.80
C VAL A 151 18.01 -11.44 -9.81
N LEU A 152 19.07 -11.03 -10.51
CA LEU A 152 19.61 -11.71 -11.69
C LEU A 152 20.24 -13.06 -11.34
N THR A 153 20.74 -13.21 -10.11
CA THR A 153 21.36 -14.45 -9.65
C THR A 153 20.34 -15.49 -9.17
N MET A 154 19.07 -15.13 -9.03
CA MET A 154 18.02 -16.06 -8.62
C MET A 154 17.47 -16.82 -9.83
N SER A 155 17.28 -18.12 -9.66
CA SER A 155 16.41 -18.90 -10.55
C SER A 155 14.95 -18.43 -10.42
N GLY A 156 14.11 -18.81 -11.38
CA GLY A 156 12.69 -18.45 -11.35
C GLY A 156 11.96 -18.96 -10.11
N ASP A 157 12.29 -20.16 -9.63
CA ASP A 157 11.69 -20.75 -8.43
C ASP A 157 12.14 -20.02 -7.15
N GLU A 158 13.42 -19.62 -7.07
CA GLU A 158 13.93 -18.82 -5.96
C GLU A 158 13.28 -17.42 -5.94
N ALA A 159 13.16 -16.78 -7.10
CA ALA A 159 12.49 -15.49 -7.21
C ALA A 159 11.01 -15.59 -6.83
N ASN A 160 10.30 -16.64 -7.27
CA ASN A 160 8.91 -16.90 -6.86
C ASN A 160 8.78 -17.11 -5.35
N ALA A 161 9.68 -17.89 -4.74
CA ALA A 161 9.68 -18.11 -3.31
C ALA A 161 9.93 -16.81 -2.53
N ALA A 162 10.88 -15.98 -2.99
CA ALA A 162 11.14 -14.67 -2.42
C ALA A 162 9.92 -13.73 -2.53
N ALA A 163 9.28 -13.67 -3.70
CA ALA A 163 8.10 -12.85 -3.92
C ALA A 163 6.93 -13.26 -3.01
N VAL A 164 6.69 -14.58 -2.84
CA VAL A 164 5.68 -15.09 -1.90
C VAL A 164 6.02 -14.74 -0.45
N ASP A 165 7.28 -14.84 -0.04
CA ASP A 165 7.71 -14.46 1.31
C ASP A 165 7.48 -12.97 1.58
N LEU A 166 7.83 -12.09 0.63
CA LEU A 166 7.55 -10.66 0.72
C LEU A 166 6.04 -10.40 0.78
N ALA A 167 5.24 -11.03 -0.07
CA ALA A 167 3.79 -10.88 -0.05
C ALA A 167 3.18 -11.26 1.31
N ARG A 168 3.69 -12.30 1.97
CA ARG A 168 3.27 -12.71 3.32
C ARG A 168 3.67 -11.72 4.40
N LYS A 169 4.82 -11.05 4.27
CA LYS A 169 5.25 -9.97 5.17
C LYS A 169 4.43 -8.70 4.98
N ILE A 170 4.09 -8.38 3.73
CA ILE A 170 3.34 -7.18 3.36
C ILE A 170 1.85 -7.31 3.73
N GLY A 171 1.22 -8.43 3.40
CA GLY A 171 -0.25 -8.61 3.48
C GLY A 171 -0.89 -8.22 4.82
N PRO A 172 -0.35 -8.62 5.99
CA PRO A 172 -0.89 -8.24 7.30
C PRO A 172 -0.84 -6.75 7.62
N GLN A 173 -0.02 -5.98 6.91
CA GLN A 173 0.15 -4.54 7.12
C GLN A 173 -0.83 -3.69 6.28
N ILE A 174 -1.51 -4.31 5.30
CA ILE A 174 -2.46 -3.60 4.45
C ILE A 174 -3.83 -3.53 5.14
N PRO A 175 -4.35 -2.33 5.46
CA PRO A 175 -5.65 -2.17 6.10
C PRO A 175 -6.80 -2.62 5.19
N ARG A 176 -7.87 -3.12 5.82
CA ARG A 176 -9.15 -3.43 5.15
C ARG A 176 -9.98 -2.17 4.89
#